data_AF-X8I5S0-F1
#
_entry.id   AF-X8I5S0-F1
#
_cell.length_a   1.000
_cell.length_b   1.000
_cell.length_c   1.000
_cell.angle_alpha   90.00
_cell.angle_beta   90.00
_cell.angle_gamma   90.00
#
_symmetry.space_group_name_H-M   'P 1'
#
loop_
_entity.id
_entity.type
_entity.pdbx_description
1 polymer ?
#
loop_
_entity_poly.entity_id
_entity_poly.type
_entity_poly.pdbx_seq_one_letter_code
_entity_poly.pdbx_strand_id
1 'polypeptide(L)' 'EFKVSKTIKGLTAKAEEALEQIKEKQYEAGLKEKGISKIYKIGIAFKGKNVKVKYEV' A
#
# COMPACT_ATOMS: atom_id res chain seq x y z
N GLU A 1 -4.18 0.04 -0.39
CA GLU A 1 -4.46 1.32 0.30
C GLU A 1 -3.82 2.47 -0.49
N PHE A 2 -4.41 3.67 -0.51
CA PHE A 2 -3.87 4.79 -1.32
C PHE A 2 -3.63 6.07 -0.50
N LYS A 3 -2.55 6.78 -0.79
CA LYS A 3 -2.15 8.01 -0.07
C LYS A 3 -1.72 9.10 -1.06
N VAL A 4 -2.23 10.32 -0.88
CA VAL A 4 -1.85 11.49 -1.68
C VAL A 4 -0.80 12.33 -0.94
N SER A 5 0.24 12.75 -1.66
CA SER A 5 1.34 13.53 -1.09
C SER A 5 1.60 14.81 -1.89
N LYS A 6 1.77 15.95 -1.19
CA LYS A 6 1.99 17.26 -1.83
C LYS A 6 3.43 17.45 -2.32
N THR A 7 4.40 16.71 -1.77
CA THR A 7 5.84 16.84 -2.07
C THR A 7 6.44 15.55 -2.61
N ILE A 8 7.42 15.65 -3.53
CA ILE A 8 8.02 14.46 -4.21
C ILE A 8 8.75 13.58 -3.19
N LYS A 9 9.50 14.20 -2.27
CA LYS A 9 10.16 13.51 -1.15
C LYS A 9 9.14 12.79 -0.25
N GLY A 10 8.02 13.45 0.04
CA GLY A 10 6.93 12.88 0.83
C GLY A 10 6.12 11.80 0.10
N LEU A 11 6.23 11.67 -1.22
CA LEU A 11 5.50 10.64 -1.97
C LEU A 11 6.09 9.25 -1.72
N THR A 12 7.42 9.14 -1.67
CA THR A 12 8.08 7.87 -1.32
C THR A 12 7.75 7.47 0.11
N ALA A 13 7.85 8.40 1.07
CA ALA A 13 7.50 8.15 2.47
C ALA A 13 6.03 7.73 2.63
N LYS A 14 5.10 8.39 1.91
CA LYS A 14 3.68 8.03 1.96
C LYS A 14 3.34 6.72 1.27
N ALA A 15 4.09 6.32 0.23
CA ALA A 15 3.95 5.00 -0.38
C ALA A 15 4.40 3.90 0.58
N GLU A 16 5.47 4.17 1.35
CA GLU A 16 6.01 3.25 2.35
C GLU A 16 5.08 3.10 3.54
N GLU A 17 4.58 4.22 4.09
CA GLU A 17 3.54 4.19 5.12
C GLU A 17 2.24 3.50 4.64
N ALA A 18 1.87 3.64 3.36
CA ALA A 18 0.70 2.95 2.83
C ALA A 18 0.91 1.44 2.80
N LEU A 19 2.12 0.97 2.48
CA LEU A 19 2.47 -0.45 2.59
C LEU A 19 2.48 -0.92 4.05
N GLU A 20 3.00 -0.09 4.95
CA GLU A 20 3.07 -0.39 6.37
C GLU A 20 1.68 -0.50 6.99
N GLN A 21 0.75 0.41 6.65
CA GLN A 21 -0.65 0.26 7.07
C GLN A 21 -1.33 -0.99 6.50
N ILE A 22 -1.03 -1.38 5.26
CA ILE A 22 -1.55 -2.64 4.69
C ILE A 22 -1.01 -3.86 5.45
N LYS A 23 0.27 -3.80 5.89
CA LYS A 23 0.88 -4.83 6.74
C LYS A 23 0.26 -4.84 8.14
N GLU A 24 0.12 -3.68 8.78
CA GLU A 24 -0.39 -3.52 10.14
C GLU A 24 -1.86 -3.93 10.24
N LYS A 25 -2.69 -3.58 9.26
CA LYS A 25 -4.09 -4.00 9.24
C LYS A 25 -4.27 -5.50 9.02
N GLN A 26 -3.20 -6.24 8.72
CA GLN A 26 -3.17 -7.69 8.53
C GLN A 26 -4.41 -8.20 7.79
N TYR A 27 -4.78 -7.54 6.67
CA TYR A 27 -5.92 -7.97 5.86
C TYR A 27 -5.79 -9.44 5.42
N GLU A 28 -4.55 -9.89 5.29
CA GLU A 28 -4.16 -11.27 5.11
C GLU A 28 -4.65 -12.23 6.19
N ALA A 29 -4.78 -11.82 7.45
CA ALA A 29 -5.31 -12.69 8.51
C ALA A 29 -6.78 -13.07 8.23
N GLY A 30 -7.63 -12.09 7.94
CA GLY A 30 -9.04 -12.33 7.60
C GLY A 30 -9.24 -12.98 6.23
N LEU A 31 -8.34 -12.73 5.27
CA LEU A 31 -8.36 -13.36 3.95
C LEU A 31 -7.90 -14.83 4.02
N LYS A 32 -6.87 -15.12 4.82
CA LYS A 32 -6.34 -16.47 5.06
C LYS A 32 -7.34 -17.33 5.83
N GLU A 33 -8.08 -16.74 6.78
CA GLU A 33 -9.21 -17.40 7.44
C GLU A 33 -10.35 -17.71 6.47
N LYS A 34 -10.56 -16.88 5.45
CA LYS A 34 -11.48 -17.16 4.32
C LYS A 34 -10.92 -18.13 3.26
N GLY A 35 -9.74 -18.71 3.46
CA GLY A 35 -9.10 -19.65 2.53
C GLY A 35 -8.43 -19.00 1.31
N ILE A 36 -8.27 -17.67 1.31
CA ILE A 36 -7.62 -16.93 0.23
C ILE A 36 -6.11 -16.99 0.47
N SER A 37 -5.43 -17.85 -0.27
CA SER A 37 -3.97 -18.08 -0.14
C SER A 37 -3.10 -17.04 -0.86
N LYS A 38 -3.69 -16.19 -1.71
CA LYS A 38 -2.96 -15.13 -2.45
C LYS A 38 -3.46 -13.76 -2.02
N ILE A 39 -2.72 -13.11 -1.14
CA ILE A 39 -2.96 -11.73 -0.75
C ILE A 39 -1.90 -10.85 -1.40
N TYR A 40 -2.34 -9.98 -2.30
CA TYR A 40 -1.45 -9.00 -2.93
C TYR A 40 -1.58 -7.68 -2.17
N LYS A 41 -0.47 -7.21 -1.58
CA LYS A 41 -0.42 -5.92 -0.89
C LYS A 41 0.00 -4.85 -1.88
N ILE A 42 -0.91 -3.95 -2.22
CA ILE A 42 -0.65 -2.87 -3.19
C ILE A 42 -0.75 -1.51 -2.49
N GLY A 43 0.40 -0.85 -2.37
CA GLY A 43 0.53 0.52 -1.90
C GLY A 43 0.64 1.49 -3.08
N ILE A 44 -0.33 2.38 -3.23
CA ILE A 44 -0.35 3.35 -4.33
C ILE A 44 -0.22 4.76 -3.79
N ALA A 45 0.77 5.51 -4.27
CA ALA A 45 0.99 6.90 -3.90
C ALA A 45 0.96 7.83 -5.11
N PHE A 46 0.20 8.92 -5.00
CA PHE A 46 0.01 9.89 -6.08
C PHE A 46 0.49 11.28 -5.67
N LYS A 47 1.13 11.99 -6.61
CA LYS A 47 1.43 13.43 -6.57
C LYS A 47 1.15 14.05 -7.93
N GLY A 48 -0.04 14.64 -8.06
CA GLY A 48 -0.48 15.25 -9.31
C GLY A 48 -0.44 14.22 -10.44
N LYS A 49 0.36 14.46 -11.48
CA LYS A 49 0.55 13.53 -12.62
C LYS A 49 1.55 12.40 -12.37
N ASN A 50 2.24 12.38 -11.23
CA ASN A 50 3.22 11.35 -10.90
C ASN A 50 2.62 10.32 -9.95
N VAL A 51 2.77 9.05 -10.29
CA VAL A 51 2.32 7.91 -9.47
C VAL A 51 3.51 7.01 -9.13
N LYS A 52 3.62 6.59 -7.87
CA LYS A 52 4.42 5.42 -7.49
C LYS A 52 3.48 4.31 -7.06
N VAL A 53 3.70 3.15 -7.65
CA VAL A 53 3.07 1.89 -7.24
C VAL A 53 4.17 1.04 -6.61
N LYS A 54 3.94 0.55 -5.40
CA LYS A 54 4.69 -0.57 -4.84
C LYS A 54 3.71 -1.70 -4.57
N TYR A 55 4.09 -2.91 -4.93
CA TYR A 55 3.35 -4.12 -4.60
C TYR A 55 4.30 -5.13 -3.95
N GLU A 56 3.75 -5.91 -3.02
CA GLU A 56 4.43 -7.00 -2.34
C GLU A 56 3.48 -8.22 -2.38
N VAL A 57 4.04 -9.40 -2.67
CA VAL A 57 3.31 -10.68 -2.81
C VAL A 57 3.53 -11.56 -1.58
#